data_AF-A0A9N9ZAF8-F1
#
_entry.id   AF-A0A9N9ZAF8-F1
#
_cell.length_a   1.000
_cell.length_b   1.000
_cell.length_c   1.000
_cell.angle_alpha   90.00
_cell.angle_beta   90.00
_cell.angle_gamma   90.00
#
_symmetry.space_group_name_H-M   'P 1'
#
loop_
_entity.id
_entity.type
_entity.pdbx_description
1 polymer ?
#
loop_
_entity_poly.entity_id
_entity_poly.type
_entity_poly.pdbx_seq_one_letter_code
_entity_poly.pdbx_strand_id
1 'polypeptide(L)'
;MASPSWHSEVALGLTQVYTKLTQAPYLSPDSIQHPPSEGWGDEELDVDGLQTTLGRSDTAVDLLRRLPYLKPVEAGPQTGQWCIFPKTKAMRYLRDHSSLRQKDLEGLYELASLPPDMVSLTHPAGEYTHYGPQWWLVDCKTGRITKYAGPPRGEALAEEFEAEWKKAPTYAPADFFQEVTTMLGKDFYPVPGLVDGMEADFCTPDRRESTTIYEIYMLAGWQHGHGPGPYFDREKCGKDIEAFLRDQKERESRKRKAEIARDERRPRPTQTDDPTTYPDGYDRDVIVTGLTRYYETLAQMAFFPTSLIQYPPGGRWDDDAFLPADKIKLLGFNESVVDLLRHLPYLDVDESHEDNCWSVNGRSEPQRYLEDNLILNDELSVGKATPESLYANGLFPFPEKMPGGLVPIAGREDGEWWIIDTNAGTVIVYDAGNKQVADAPDDKPWLWARTLSAHSSTRSSIACIPWTWYPYRGLTLRLPSATPRFGAWYGRRGRKMTRMIQILKLRYVMLCPR
;
A
#
# COMPACT_ATOMS: atom_id res chain seq x y z
N MET A 1 -48.25 1.06 12.96
CA MET A 1 -47.04 0.45 13.56
C MET A 1 -46.06 1.58 13.77
N ALA A 2 -45.49 1.73 14.97
CA ALA A 2 -44.48 2.76 15.21
C ALA A 2 -43.24 2.46 14.35
N SER A 3 -42.59 3.51 13.81
CA SER A 3 -41.32 3.34 13.12
C SER A 3 -40.30 2.71 14.07
N PRO A 4 -39.48 1.74 13.60
CA PRO A 4 -38.45 1.14 14.43
C PRO A 4 -37.49 2.22 14.95
N SER A 5 -36.99 2.03 16.17
CA SER A 5 -35.96 2.93 16.71
C SER A 5 -34.68 2.79 15.89
N TRP A 6 -33.89 3.87 15.77
CA TRP A 6 -32.62 3.82 15.03
C TRP A 6 -31.65 2.77 15.60
N HIS A 7 -31.68 2.49 16.91
CA HIS A 7 -30.93 1.38 17.52
C HIS A 7 -31.29 0.03 16.89
N SER A 8 -32.59 -0.20 16.68
CA SER A 8 -33.11 -1.42 16.04
C SER A 8 -32.71 -1.48 14.58
N GLU A 9 -32.69 -0.35 13.86
CA GLU A 9 -32.23 -0.30 12.48
C GLU A 9 -30.73 -0.62 12.35
N VAL A 10 -29.89 -0.08 13.25
CA VAL A 10 -28.46 -0.40 13.27
C VAL A 10 -28.22 -1.88 13.57
N ALA A 11 -28.85 -2.41 14.61
CA ALA A 11 -28.72 -3.82 14.98
C ALA A 11 -29.21 -4.76 13.86
N LEU A 12 -30.35 -4.43 13.24
CA LEU A 12 -30.91 -5.21 12.13
C LEU A 12 -30.01 -5.16 10.89
N GLY A 13 -29.54 -3.96 10.51
CA GLY A 13 -28.67 -3.80 9.35
C GLY A 13 -27.34 -4.52 9.53
N LEU A 14 -26.71 -4.44 10.70
CA LEU A 14 -25.49 -5.19 11.00
C LEU A 14 -25.73 -6.71 11.00
N THR A 15 -26.88 -7.15 11.53
CA THR A 15 -27.29 -8.56 11.46
C THR A 15 -27.42 -9.02 10.00
N GLN A 16 -27.99 -8.19 9.12
CA GLN A 16 -28.13 -8.51 7.69
C GLN A 16 -26.77 -8.62 7.00
N VAL A 17 -25.82 -7.72 7.29
CA VAL A 17 -24.45 -7.81 6.78
C VAL A 17 -23.81 -9.14 7.19
N TYR A 18 -23.82 -9.47 8.48
CA TYR A 18 -23.23 -10.73 8.96
C TYR A 18 -23.94 -11.95 8.36
N THR A 19 -25.27 -11.94 8.31
CA THR A 19 -26.06 -13.01 7.69
C THR A 19 -25.72 -13.18 6.21
N LYS A 20 -25.46 -12.10 5.48
CA LYS A 20 -25.04 -12.20 4.08
C LYS A 20 -23.65 -12.83 3.95
N LEU A 21 -22.74 -12.53 4.87
CA LEU A 21 -21.41 -13.15 4.87
C LEU A 21 -21.46 -14.66 5.19
N THR A 22 -22.45 -15.13 5.95
CA THR A 22 -22.60 -16.57 6.23
C THR A 22 -23.10 -17.37 5.03
N GLN A 23 -23.66 -16.70 4.03
CA GLN A 23 -24.05 -17.32 2.75
C GLN A 23 -22.83 -17.66 1.88
N ALA A 24 -21.71 -16.95 2.04
CA ALA A 24 -20.45 -17.24 1.38
C ALA A 24 -19.70 -18.38 2.12
N PRO A 25 -18.72 -19.06 1.48
CA PRO A 25 -17.80 -19.98 2.17
C PRO A 25 -16.80 -19.21 3.05
N TYR A 26 -17.30 -18.33 3.92
CA TYR A 26 -16.51 -17.36 4.67
C TYR A 26 -16.76 -17.46 6.17
N LEU A 27 -18.01 -17.25 6.60
CA LEU A 27 -18.44 -17.27 8.00
C LEU A 27 -19.45 -18.39 8.27
N SER A 28 -19.37 -19.07 9.42
CA SER A 28 -20.46 -19.97 9.84
C SER A 28 -21.63 -19.17 10.41
N PRO A 29 -22.90 -19.57 10.20
CA PRO A 29 -24.03 -18.98 10.93
C PRO A 29 -23.83 -18.97 12.45
N ASP A 30 -23.21 -20.02 13.00
CA ASP A 30 -22.93 -20.15 14.44
C ASP A 30 -21.85 -19.18 14.94
N SER A 31 -21.15 -18.50 14.03
CA SER A 31 -20.20 -17.44 14.35
C SER A 31 -20.90 -16.14 14.78
N ILE A 32 -22.19 -15.98 14.51
CA ILE A 32 -22.96 -14.79 14.94
C ILE A 32 -23.51 -15.02 16.35
N GLN A 33 -23.21 -14.11 17.27
CA GLN A 33 -23.80 -14.03 18.60
C GLN A 33 -24.86 -12.95 18.60
N HIS A 34 -26.10 -13.35 18.84
CA HIS A 34 -27.22 -12.41 18.97
C HIS A 34 -27.39 -12.00 20.42
N PRO A 35 -27.73 -10.72 20.69
CA PRO A 35 -28.05 -10.29 22.04
C PRO A 35 -29.29 -11.00 22.58
N PRO A 36 -29.39 -11.19 23.91
CA PRO A 36 -30.64 -11.49 24.58
C PRO A 36 -31.74 -10.46 24.26
N SER A 37 -33.01 -10.78 24.56
CA SER A 37 -34.14 -9.88 24.27
C SER A 37 -34.06 -8.52 24.96
N GLU A 38 -33.43 -8.51 26.12
CA GLU A 38 -33.13 -7.36 26.99
C GLU A 38 -31.81 -6.67 26.63
N GLY A 39 -31.01 -7.26 25.74
CA GLY A 39 -29.66 -6.84 25.41
C GLY A 39 -28.58 -7.51 26.27
N TRP A 40 -27.32 -7.29 25.93
CA TRP A 40 -26.17 -7.77 26.69
C TRP A 40 -26.10 -7.12 28.07
N GLY A 41 -25.89 -7.92 29.11
CA GLY A 41 -25.73 -7.42 30.48
C GLY A 41 -24.35 -6.81 30.73
N ASP A 42 -24.19 -6.15 31.88
CA ASP A 42 -22.89 -5.55 32.30
C ASP A 42 -21.81 -6.60 32.58
N GLU A 43 -22.23 -7.85 32.86
CA GLU A 43 -21.36 -9.01 33.00
C GLU A 43 -20.83 -9.52 31.66
N GLU A 44 -21.52 -9.21 30.55
CA GLU A 44 -21.19 -9.68 29.20
C GLU A 44 -20.52 -8.59 28.37
N LEU A 45 -20.99 -7.35 28.48
CA LEU A 45 -20.43 -6.18 27.79
C LEU A 45 -19.31 -5.54 28.63
N ASP A 46 -18.23 -5.09 27.99
CA ASP A 46 -17.10 -4.42 28.67
C ASP A 46 -17.44 -2.96 29.02
N VAL A 47 -18.52 -2.75 29.78
CA VAL A 47 -19.05 -1.43 30.17
C VAL A 47 -17.99 -0.58 30.86
N ASP A 48 -17.19 -1.21 31.74
CA ASP A 48 -16.10 -0.54 32.43
C ASP A 48 -15.09 0.02 31.43
N GLY A 49 -14.64 -0.78 30.46
CA GLY A 49 -13.73 -0.30 29.40
C GLY A 49 -14.36 0.79 28.52
N LEU A 50 -15.64 0.66 28.19
CA LEU A 50 -16.35 1.65 27.39
C LEU A 50 -16.46 3.01 28.10
N GLN A 51 -16.85 3.03 29.37
CA GLN A 51 -17.06 4.27 30.11
C GLN A 51 -15.75 4.85 30.66
N THR A 52 -14.85 4.00 31.18
CA THR A 52 -13.63 4.48 31.84
C THR A 52 -12.47 4.70 30.86
N THR A 53 -12.28 3.82 29.88
CA THR A 53 -11.19 3.93 28.90
C THR A 53 -11.58 4.82 27.73
N LEU A 54 -12.79 4.65 27.19
CA LEU A 54 -13.24 5.36 25.99
C LEU A 54 -14.19 6.53 26.27
N GLY A 55 -14.60 6.76 27.52
CA GLY A 55 -15.48 7.88 27.89
C GLY A 55 -16.86 7.82 27.23
N ARG A 56 -17.39 6.63 26.92
CA ARG A 56 -18.69 6.49 26.23
C ARG A 56 -19.89 6.82 27.09
N SER A 57 -20.90 7.42 26.46
CA SER A 57 -22.16 7.77 27.11
C SER A 57 -23.06 6.54 27.32
N ASP A 58 -24.05 6.67 28.20
CA ASP A 58 -25.03 5.60 28.44
C ASP A 58 -25.82 5.25 27.17
N THR A 59 -26.09 6.23 26.29
CA THR A 59 -26.76 5.99 25.00
C THR A 59 -25.89 5.15 24.06
N ALA A 60 -24.58 5.40 24.03
CA ALA A 60 -23.63 4.58 23.29
C ALA A 60 -23.59 3.15 23.83
N VAL A 61 -23.52 2.98 25.16
CA VAL A 61 -23.56 1.66 25.81
C VAL A 61 -24.88 0.93 25.49
N ASP A 62 -26.02 1.61 25.56
CA ASP A 62 -27.34 1.05 25.25
C ASP A 62 -27.47 0.57 23.80
N LEU A 63 -26.82 1.24 22.84
CA LEU A 63 -26.70 0.74 21.48
C LEU A 63 -25.89 -0.55 21.44
N LEU A 64 -24.70 -0.55 22.04
CA LEU A 64 -23.78 -1.69 22.01
C LEU A 64 -24.36 -2.95 22.68
N ARG A 65 -25.25 -2.79 23.67
CA ARG A 65 -26.03 -3.89 24.27
C ARG A 65 -26.97 -4.59 23.29
N ARG A 66 -27.35 -3.92 22.19
CA ARG A 66 -28.34 -4.42 21.22
C ARG A 66 -27.72 -4.96 19.94
N LEU A 67 -26.40 -4.85 19.77
CA LEU A 67 -25.75 -5.27 18.54
C LEU A 67 -25.46 -6.78 18.53
N PRO A 68 -25.55 -7.44 17.36
CA PRO A 68 -24.93 -8.74 17.18
C PRO A 68 -23.40 -8.61 17.16
N TYR A 69 -22.71 -9.64 17.65
CA TYR A 69 -21.24 -9.71 17.59
C TYR A 69 -20.78 -10.99 16.92
N LEU A 70 -19.62 -10.96 16.27
CA LEU A 70 -18.99 -12.17 15.75
C LEU A 70 -18.14 -12.83 16.83
N LYS A 71 -18.20 -14.17 16.91
CA LYS A 71 -17.26 -14.97 17.71
C LYS A 71 -15.84 -14.72 17.19
N PRO A 72 -14.86 -14.55 18.09
CA PRO A 72 -13.46 -14.50 17.69
C PRO A 72 -13.06 -15.83 17.04
N VAL A 73 -12.03 -15.79 16.21
CA VAL A 73 -11.46 -17.03 15.64
C VAL A 73 -10.54 -17.66 16.69
N GLU A 74 -10.97 -18.77 17.28
CA GLU A 74 -10.30 -19.42 18.43
C GLU A 74 -8.97 -20.09 18.07
N ALA A 75 -8.78 -20.53 16.82
CA ALA A 75 -7.56 -21.21 16.38
C ALA A 75 -7.30 -21.00 14.87
N GLY A 76 -6.02 -20.93 14.50
CA GLY A 76 -5.55 -20.77 13.11
C GLY A 76 -4.70 -19.51 12.92
N PRO A 77 -4.26 -19.19 11.69
CA PRO A 77 -3.48 -17.98 11.38
C PRO A 77 -4.25 -16.67 11.62
N GLN A 78 -5.57 -16.78 11.85
CA GLN A 78 -6.54 -15.69 11.93
C GLN A 78 -6.92 -15.34 13.37
N THR A 79 -6.05 -15.59 14.37
CA THR A 79 -6.38 -15.26 15.77
C THR A 79 -6.83 -13.80 15.88
N GLY A 80 -8.11 -13.57 16.23
CA GLY A 80 -8.67 -12.22 16.32
C GLY A 80 -10.08 -12.08 15.76
N GLN A 81 -10.37 -10.91 15.19
CA GLN A 81 -11.68 -10.51 14.66
C GLN A 81 -11.79 -10.77 13.16
N TRP A 82 -13.01 -11.04 12.71
CA TRP A 82 -13.32 -11.26 11.30
C TRP A 82 -13.29 -9.96 10.50
N CYS A 83 -12.70 -9.99 9.31
CA CYS A 83 -12.93 -8.96 8.31
C CYS A 83 -14.40 -9.01 7.85
N ILE A 84 -15.10 -7.87 7.83
CA ILE A 84 -16.49 -7.75 7.35
C ILE A 84 -16.61 -6.84 6.13
N PHE A 85 -15.52 -6.18 5.77
CA PHE A 85 -15.32 -5.41 4.55
C PHE A 85 -13.81 -5.45 4.20
N PRO A 86 -13.37 -5.14 2.96
CA PRO A 86 -11.95 -5.10 2.62
C PRO A 86 -11.10 -4.42 3.68
N LYS A 87 -10.10 -5.14 4.19
CA LYS A 87 -9.18 -4.63 5.23
C LYS A 87 -9.89 -4.08 6.48
N THR A 88 -11.13 -4.46 6.74
CA THR A 88 -11.94 -3.86 7.80
C THR A 88 -12.49 -4.95 8.70
N LYS A 89 -12.05 -4.95 9.96
CA LYS A 89 -12.40 -5.96 10.96
C LYS A 89 -13.59 -5.49 11.83
N ALA A 90 -14.43 -6.42 12.24
CA ALA A 90 -15.62 -6.14 13.05
C ALA A 90 -15.25 -5.89 14.52
N MET A 91 -15.68 -4.76 15.09
CA MET A 91 -15.49 -4.49 16.51
C MET A 91 -16.36 -5.40 17.38
N ARG A 92 -15.76 -5.91 18.47
CA ARG A 92 -16.42 -6.72 19.49
C ARG A 92 -16.22 -6.06 20.86
N TYR A 93 -17.32 -5.69 21.52
CA TYR A 93 -17.27 -5.03 22.83
C TYR A 93 -17.62 -5.96 24.00
N LEU A 94 -17.89 -7.24 23.73
CA LEU A 94 -18.14 -8.23 24.77
C LEU A 94 -16.85 -8.55 25.54
N ARG A 95 -16.95 -8.70 26.87
CA ARG A 95 -15.81 -8.94 27.78
C ARG A 95 -14.99 -10.15 27.37
N ASP A 96 -15.66 -11.19 26.86
CA ASP A 96 -14.99 -12.33 26.27
C ASP A 96 -14.39 -11.94 24.91
N HIS A 97 -13.09 -11.66 24.91
CA HIS A 97 -12.33 -11.27 23.71
C HIS A 97 -12.70 -9.88 23.16
N SER A 98 -12.97 -8.94 24.07
CA SER A 98 -13.17 -7.51 23.77
C SER A 98 -12.01 -6.97 22.91
N SER A 99 -12.35 -6.26 21.83
CA SER A 99 -11.41 -5.52 21.00
C SER A 99 -10.55 -4.56 21.83
N LEU A 100 -11.12 -4.00 22.89
CA LEU A 100 -10.45 -3.02 23.77
C LEU A 100 -9.31 -3.62 24.59
N ARG A 101 -9.26 -4.95 24.71
CA ARG A 101 -8.23 -5.67 25.48
C ARG A 101 -7.10 -6.22 24.62
N GLN A 102 -7.17 -6.03 23.30
CA GLN A 102 -6.09 -6.42 22.40
C GLN A 102 -4.92 -5.44 22.56
N LYS A 103 -3.74 -5.96 22.91
CA LYS A 103 -2.54 -5.15 23.19
C LYS A 103 -2.06 -4.33 21.97
N ASP A 104 -2.39 -4.80 20.78
CA ASP A 104 -1.91 -4.25 19.51
C ASP A 104 -3.08 -3.70 18.67
N LEU A 105 -4.17 -3.23 19.29
CA LEU A 105 -5.25 -2.59 18.55
C LEU A 105 -4.80 -1.23 18.01
N GLU A 106 -4.18 -1.24 16.82
CA GLU A 106 -4.03 -0.05 15.98
C GLU A 106 -5.42 0.60 15.81
N GLY A 107 -5.54 1.89 16.16
CA GLY A 107 -6.83 2.58 16.16
C GLY A 107 -7.43 2.86 17.55
N LEU A 108 -6.86 2.34 18.65
CA LEU A 108 -7.41 2.56 20.00
C LEU A 108 -7.37 4.04 20.41
N TYR A 109 -6.35 4.79 19.97
CA TYR A 109 -6.23 6.23 20.22
C TYR A 109 -7.33 7.02 19.52
N GLU A 110 -7.61 6.69 18.26
CA GLU A 110 -8.66 7.28 17.45
C GLU A 110 -10.02 7.00 18.06
N LEU A 111 -10.25 5.77 18.53
CA LEU A 111 -11.42 5.43 19.31
C LEU A 111 -11.49 6.29 20.58
N ALA A 112 -10.45 6.35 21.39
CA ALA A 112 -10.45 7.17 22.61
C ALA A 112 -10.71 8.66 22.35
N SER A 113 -10.35 9.16 21.17
CA SER A 113 -10.54 10.55 20.74
C SER A 113 -11.96 10.86 20.25
N LEU A 114 -12.76 9.85 19.89
CA LEU A 114 -14.14 10.06 19.46
C LEU A 114 -15.00 10.66 20.59
N PRO A 115 -15.98 11.52 20.27
CA PRO A 115 -16.93 12.05 21.25
C PRO A 115 -17.65 10.93 22.06
N PRO A 116 -18.09 11.21 23.31
CA PRO A 116 -18.75 10.22 24.18
C PRO A 116 -19.93 9.47 23.54
N ASP A 117 -20.69 10.15 22.68
CA ASP A 117 -21.87 9.62 22.01
C ASP A 117 -21.56 8.97 20.66
N MET A 118 -20.28 8.69 20.36
CA MET A 118 -19.87 8.02 19.14
C MET A 118 -19.26 6.66 19.42
N VAL A 119 -19.60 5.68 18.60
CA VAL A 119 -19.03 4.33 18.65
C VAL A 119 -18.62 3.88 17.26
N SER A 120 -17.67 2.96 17.15
CA SER A 120 -17.31 2.35 15.87
C SER A 120 -17.84 0.93 15.79
N LEU A 121 -18.40 0.54 14.65
CA LEU A 121 -18.77 -0.86 14.38
C LEU A 121 -17.60 -1.66 13.81
N THR A 122 -16.56 -0.98 13.33
CA THR A 122 -15.40 -1.57 12.67
C THR A 122 -14.09 -0.98 13.16
N HIS A 123 -13.01 -1.70 12.94
CA HIS A 123 -11.66 -1.13 12.96
C HIS A 123 -10.99 -1.37 11.60
N PRO A 124 -10.29 -0.36 11.08
CA PRO A 124 -9.43 -0.55 9.92
C PRO A 124 -8.24 -1.46 10.27
N ALA A 125 -7.87 -2.35 9.35
CA ALA A 125 -6.77 -3.30 9.53
C ALA A 125 -6.03 -3.53 8.21
N GLY A 126 -4.77 -3.07 8.14
CA GLY A 126 -3.89 -3.25 6.98
C GLY A 126 -3.76 -2.01 6.10
N GLU A 127 -3.08 -2.20 4.95
CA GLU A 127 -2.70 -1.11 4.04
C GLU A 127 -3.89 -0.37 3.42
N TYR A 128 -3.72 0.95 3.26
CA TYR A 128 -4.71 1.83 2.66
C TYR A 128 -4.71 1.72 1.14
N THR A 129 -5.88 1.41 0.59
CA THR A 129 -6.13 1.41 -0.86
C THR A 129 -7.35 2.26 -1.19
N HIS A 130 -7.63 2.47 -2.47
CA HIS A 130 -8.86 3.16 -2.92
C HIS A 130 -10.15 2.48 -2.43
N TYR A 131 -10.07 1.18 -2.12
CA TYR A 131 -11.15 0.38 -1.54
C TYR A 131 -10.87 0.01 -0.07
N GLY A 132 -9.92 0.72 0.52
CA GLY A 132 -9.21 0.38 1.73
C GLY A 132 -10.08 0.34 2.97
N PRO A 133 -9.42 0.17 4.12
CA PRO A 133 -10.10 -0.13 5.37
C PRO A 133 -10.99 1.04 5.83
N GLN A 134 -12.12 0.73 6.44
CA GLN A 134 -13.18 1.71 6.74
C GLN A 134 -13.57 1.72 8.21
N TRP A 135 -13.73 2.94 8.73
CA TRP A 135 -14.44 3.22 9.96
C TRP A 135 -15.93 3.37 9.70
N TRP A 136 -16.74 2.63 10.46
CA TRP A 136 -18.19 2.74 10.46
C TRP A 136 -18.62 3.35 11.80
N LEU A 137 -18.63 4.68 11.85
CA LEU A 137 -18.85 5.43 13.08
C LEU A 137 -20.34 5.73 13.25
N VAL A 138 -20.93 5.37 14.38
CA VAL A 138 -22.33 5.67 14.70
C VAL A 138 -22.38 6.85 15.66
N ASP A 139 -23.08 7.91 15.26
CA ASP A 139 -23.45 9.01 16.15
C ASP A 139 -24.75 8.64 16.88
N CYS A 140 -24.65 8.37 18.17
CA CYS A 140 -25.76 7.93 19.01
C CYS A 140 -26.74 9.05 19.35
N LYS A 141 -26.41 10.33 19.09
CA LYS A 141 -27.37 11.44 19.23
C LYS A 141 -28.33 11.50 18.06
N THR A 142 -27.80 11.31 16.86
CA THR A 142 -28.57 11.47 15.61
C THR A 142 -29.03 10.13 15.02
N GLY A 143 -28.42 9.02 15.44
CA GLY A 143 -28.62 7.69 14.88
C GLY A 143 -28.05 7.52 13.47
N ARG A 144 -27.16 8.42 13.02
CA ARG A 144 -26.55 8.36 11.69
C ARG A 144 -25.23 7.60 11.72
N ILE A 145 -24.88 7.01 10.58
CA ILE A 145 -23.62 6.29 10.38
C ILE A 145 -22.72 7.09 9.44
N THR A 146 -21.49 7.34 9.85
CA THR A 146 -20.44 7.97 9.06
C THR A 146 -19.51 6.90 8.52
N LYS A 147 -19.32 6.90 7.20
CA LYS A 147 -18.41 5.99 6.49
C LYS A 147 -17.12 6.72 6.19
N TYR A 148 -16.04 6.40 6.90
CA TYR A 148 -14.76 7.09 6.77
C TYR A 148 -13.64 6.12 6.36
N ALA A 149 -12.95 6.42 5.25
CA ALA A 149 -11.92 5.57 4.65
C ALA A 149 -10.52 6.19 4.79
N GLY A 150 -10.13 6.57 6.02
CA GLY A 150 -8.81 7.15 6.30
C GLY A 150 -7.99 6.36 7.32
N PRO A 151 -6.64 6.49 7.31
CA PRO A 151 -5.68 5.82 8.19
C PRO A 151 -6.00 5.91 9.67
N PRO A 152 -5.70 4.86 10.50
CA PRO A 152 -5.31 5.14 11.86
C PRO A 152 -4.05 6.00 11.76
N ARG A 153 -4.08 7.17 12.38
CA ARG A 153 -3.00 8.16 12.34
C ARG A 153 -2.20 8.20 13.65
N GLY A 154 -2.58 7.41 14.65
CA GLY A 154 -1.98 7.39 15.98
C GLY A 154 -2.22 8.69 16.75
N GLU A 155 -1.60 8.79 17.93
CA GLU A 155 -1.78 9.91 18.86
C GLU A 155 -1.35 11.26 18.27
N ALA A 156 -0.26 11.27 17.48
CA ALA A 156 0.32 12.51 16.94
C ALA A 156 -0.58 13.27 15.95
N LEU A 157 -1.60 12.60 15.39
CA LEU A 157 -2.47 13.13 14.35
C LEU A 157 -3.96 13.01 14.73
N ALA A 158 -4.26 12.92 16.02
CA ALA A 158 -5.63 12.84 16.53
C ALA A 158 -6.50 14.04 16.12
N GLU A 159 -5.94 15.25 16.09
CA GLU A 159 -6.65 16.47 15.65
C GLU A 159 -7.02 16.42 14.16
N GLU A 160 -6.12 15.89 13.32
CA GLU A 160 -6.40 15.69 11.90
C GLU A 160 -7.47 14.62 11.70
N PHE A 161 -7.40 13.50 12.43
CA PHE A 161 -8.43 12.47 12.38
C PHE A 161 -9.81 13.08 12.68
N GLU A 162 -9.93 13.83 13.78
CA GLU A 162 -11.15 14.55 14.17
C GLU A 162 -11.66 15.51 13.10
N ALA A 163 -10.77 16.23 12.41
CA ALA A 163 -11.14 17.16 11.34
C ALA A 163 -11.60 16.44 10.06
N GLU A 164 -11.01 15.28 9.75
CA GLU A 164 -11.25 14.55 8.51
C GLU A 164 -12.50 13.69 8.55
N TRP A 165 -12.71 12.88 9.61
CA TRP A 165 -13.88 12.00 9.66
C TRP A 165 -15.19 12.79 9.69
N LYS A 166 -15.20 14.01 10.26
CA LYS A 166 -16.38 14.91 10.26
C LYS A 166 -16.77 15.41 8.86
N LYS A 167 -15.87 15.37 7.89
CA LYS A 167 -16.14 15.74 6.49
C LYS A 167 -16.73 14.56 5.70
N ALA A 168 -16.60 13.34 6.22
CA ALA A 168 -17.09 12.15 5.53
C ALA A 168 -18.62 12.12 5.45
N PRO A 169 -19.16 11.44 4.41
CA PRO A 169 -20.60 11.35 4.23
C PRO A 169 -21.27 10.58 5.39
N THR A 170 -22.46 11.05 5.77
CA THR A 170 -23.28 10.44 6.83
C THR A 170 -24.60 9.92 6.27
N TYR A 171 -25.04 8.79 6.75
CA TYR A 171 -26.13 8.01 6.19
C TYR A 171 -27.17 7.67 7.26
N ALA A 172 -28.41 7.46 6.84
CA ALA A 172 -29.36 6.74 7.69
C ALA A 172 -28.94 5.26 7.78
N PRO A 173 -29.18 4.55 8.90
CA PRO A 173 -28.76 3.16 9.06
C PRO A 173 -29.22 2.24 7.93
N ALA A 174 -30.50 2.33 7.54
CA ALA A 174 -31.07 1.53 6.47
C ALA A 174 -30.34 1.73 5.12
N ASP A 175 -30.07 2.98 4.74
CA ASP A 175 -29.38 3.31 3.49
C ASP A 175 -27.93 2.81 3.51
N PHE A 176 -27.22 3.02 4.62
CA PHE A 176 -25.85 2.57 4.80
C PHE A 176 -25.73 1.05 4.66
N PHE A 177 -26.51 0.29 5.42
CA PHE A 177 -26.43 -1.17 5.40
C PHE A 177 -26.94 -1.75 4.09
N GLN A 178 -27.92 -1.12 3.43
CA GLN A 178 -28.33 -1.51 2.09
C GLN A 178 -27.20 -1.34 1.07
N GLU A 179 -26.47 -0.21 1.12
CA GLU A 179 -25.31 0.03 0.27
C GLU A 179 -24.22 -1.03 0.48
N VAL A 180 -23.77 -1.21 1.73
CA VAL A 180 -22.74 -2.20 2.09
C VAL A 180 -23.15 -3.60 1.66
N THR A 181 -24.38 -4.00 1.99
CA THR A 181 -24.91 -5.31 1.61
C THR A 181 -24.96 -5.48 0.10
N THR A 182 -25.30 -4.45 -0.68
CA THR A 182 -25.34 -4.53 -2.15
C THR A 182 -23.94 -4.71 -2.77
N MET A 183 -22.92 -4.11 -2.16
CA MET A 183 -21.53 -4.26 -2.63
C MET A 183 -20.98 -5.67 -2.37
N LEU A 184 -21.40 -6.32 -1.28
CA LEU A 184 -21.02 -7.71 -0.95
C LEU A 184 -21.54 -8.69 -2.01
N GLY A 185 -20.63 -9.43 -2.65
CA GLY A 185 -20.94 -10.37 -3.73
C GLY A 185 -21.11 -9.74 -5.11
N LYS A 186 -20.82 -8.44 -5.23
CA LYS A 186 -20.82 -7.68 -6.48
C LYS A 186 -19.44 -7.11 -6.77
N ASP A 187 -18.99 -6.25 -5.86
CA ASP A 187 -17.74 -5.51 -5.96
C ASP A 187 -16.70 -6.12 -5.00
N PHE A 188 -17.17 -6.75 -3.91
CA PHE A 188 -16.32 -7.39 -2.90
C PHE A 188 -16.71 -8.85 -2.69
N TYR A 189 -15.74 -9.75 -2.86
CA TYR A 189 -15.94 -11.18 -2.68
C TYR A 189 -15.20 -11.66 -1.43
N PRO A 190 -15.90 -12.23 -0.44
CA PRO A 190 -15.24 -12.75 0.75
C PRO A 190 -14.25 -13.86 0.40
N VAL A 191 -13.05 -13.80 0.95
CA VAL A 191 -12.00 -14.81 0.78
C VAL A 191 -11.68 -15.40 2.15
N PRO A 192 -12.02 -16.66 2.41
CA PRO A 192 -11.73 -17.27 3.69
C PRO A 192 -10.24 -17.54 3.82
N GLY A 193 -9.65 -17.33 5.00
CA GLY A 193 -8.25 -17.67 5.27
C GLY A 193 -8.06 -19.17 5.56
N LEU A 194 -8.55 -20.05 4.67
CA LEU A 194 -8.49 -21.51 4.83
C LEU A 194 -7.06 -22.07 4.71
N VAL A 195 -6.11 -21.25 4.27
CA VAL A 195 -4.72 -21.64 4.04
C VAL A 195 -3.86 -21.06 5.15
N ASP A 196 -3.01 -21.90 5.73
CA ASP A 196 -2.08 -21.50 6.79
C ASP A 196 -1.27 -20.25 6.38
N GLY A 197 -1.15 -19.27 7.28
CA GLY A 197 -0.50 -17.99 7.02
C GLY A 197 -1.23 -17.00 6.10
N MET A 198 -2.48 -17.29 5.67
CA MET A 198 -3.32 -16.33 4.94
C MET A 198 -4.48 -15.86 5.82
N GLU A 199 -4.63 -14.54 5.99
CA GLU A 199 -5.76 -13.96 6.70
C GLU A 199 -7.03 -13.97 5.83
N ALA A 200 -8.19 -14.07 6.48
CA ALA A 200 -9.48 -13.87 5.83
C ALA A 200 -9.64 -12.38 5.45
N ASP A 201 -10.06 -12.12 4.21
CA ASP A 201 -10.17 -10.77 3.67
C ASP A 201 -11.20 -10.74 2.53
N PHE A 202 -11.21 -9.66 1.75
CA PHE A 202 -12.05 -9.52 0.57
C PHE A 202 -11.20 -9.30 -0.68
N CYS A 203 -11.61 -9.92 -1.78
CA CYS A 203 -11.12 -9.53 -3.09
C CYS A 203 -11.81 -8.24 -3.53
N THR A 204 -11.00 -7.25 -3.88
CA THR A 204 -11.40 -5.95 -4.42
C THR A 204 -11.13 -5.87 -5.93
N PRO A 205 -11.84 -5.01 -6.70
CA PRO A 205 -11.75 -4.98 -8.17
C PRO A 205 -10.36 -4.63 -8.75
N ASP A 206 -9.54 -3.93 -7.98
CA ASP A 206 -8.17 -3.53 -8.33
C ASP A 206 -7.15 -4.67 -8.23
N ARG A 207 -7.45 -5.74 -7.50
CA ARG A 207 -6.52 -6.86 -7.35
C ARG A 207 -6.52 -7.75 -8.59
N ARG A 208 -5.34 -8.08 -9.11
CA ARG A 208 -5.18 -9.01 -10.25
C ARG A 208 -5.83 -10.38 -10.01
N GLU A 209 -5.85 -10.82 -8.75
CA GLU A 209 -6.44 -12.10 -8.32
C GLU A 209 -7.97 -12.09 -8.28
N SER A 210 -8.59 -10.90 -8.32
CA SER A 210 -10.05 -10.73 -8.19
C SER A 210 -10.81 -11.47 -9.29
N THR A 211 -10.24 -11.56 -10.50
CA THR A 211 -10.88 -12.23 -11.64
C THR A 211 -11.06 -13.72 -11.36
N THR A 212 -10.04 -14.39 -10.80
CA THR A 212 -10.11 -15.84 -10.54
C THR A 212 -11.05 -16.16 -9.39
N ILE A 213 -11.00 -15.40 -8.29
CA ILE A 213 -11.91 -15.61 -7.16
C ILE A 213 -13.37 -15.36 -7.60
N TYR A 214 -13.61 -14.30 -8.36
CA TYR A 214 -14.91 -14.03 -8.98
C TYR A 214 -15.39 -15.22 -9.82
N GLU A 215 -14.54 -15.74 -10.72
CA GLU A 215 -14.87 -16.90 -11.56
C GLU A 215 -15.22 -18.14 -10.72
N ILE A 216 -14.49 -18.40 -9.63
CA ILE A 216 -14.79 -19.50 -8.71
C ILE A 216 -16.19 -19.35 -8.10
N TYR A 217 -16.53 -18.16 -7.60
CA TYR A 217 -17.86 -17.87 -7.07
C TYR A 217 -18.95 -18.11 -8.13
N MET A 218 -18.77 -17.56 -9.33
CA MET A 218 -19.75 -17.68 -10.42
C MET A 218 -19.93 -19.12 -10.88
N LEU A 219 -18.83 -19.89 -11.02
CA LEU A 219 -18.87 -21.31 -11.38
C LEU A 219 -19.51 -22.18 -10.30
N ALA A 220 -19.44 -21.75 -9.04
CA ALA A 220 -20.16 -22.38 -7.95
C ALA A 220 -21.65 -21.99 -7.89
N GLY A 221 -22.15 -21.12 -8.77
CA GLY A 221 -23.56 -20.74 -8.83
C GLY A 221 -23.90 -19.41 -8.13
N TRP A 222 -22.90 -18.59 -7.81
CA TRP A 222 -23.12 -17.23 -7.32
C TRP A 222 -23.73 -16.35 -8.43
N GLN A 223 -24.66 -15.48 -8.07
CA GLN A 223 -25.28 -14.51 -8.96
C GLN A 223 -24.73 -13.12 -8.65
N HIS A 224 -24.04 -12.53 -9.62
CA HIS A 224 -23.44 -11.20 -9.49
C HIS A 224 -24.45 -10.17 -8.99
N GLY A 225 -24.16 -9.50 -7.87
CA GLY A 225 -25.04 -8.50 -7.25
C GLY A 225 -26.21 -9.05 -6.43
N HIS A 226 -26.56 -10.32 -6.58
CA HIS A 226 -27.72 -10.93 -5.92
C HIS A 226 -27.33 -11.91 -4.80
N GLY A 227 -26.09 -12.41 -4.80
CA GLY A 227 -25.62 -13.36 -3.80
C GLY A 227 -25.70 -14.81 -4.28
N PRO A 228 -25.87 -15.80 -3.39
CA PRO A 228 -25.97 -17.20 -3.80
C PRO A 228 -27.22 -17.44 -4.66
N GLY A 229 -27.06 -18.02 -5.85
CA GLY A 229 -28.19 -18.50 -6.64
C GLY A 229 -28.82 -19.77 -6.06
N PRO A 230 -29.95 -20.24 -6.62
CA PRO A 230 -30.65 -21.45 -6.15
C PRO A 230 -29.80 -22.73 -6.27
N TYR A 231 -28.73 -22.69 -7.06
CA TYR A 231 -27.80 -23.80 -7.27
C TYR A 231 -26.41 -23.51 -6.71
N PHE A 232 -26.28 -22.55 -5.79
CA PHE A 232 -24.99 -22.20 -5.22
C PHE A 232 -24.44 -23.34 -4.36
N ASP A 233 -23.34 -23.93 -4.79
CA ASP A 233 -22.61 -24.96 -4.05
C ASP A 233 -21.52 -24.30 -3.19
N ARG A 234 -21.90 -23.97 -1.96
CA ARG A 234 -21.04 -23.32 -0.97
C ARG A 234 -19.80 -24.15 -0.64
N GLU A 235 -19.95 -25.46 -0.48
CA GLU A 235 -18.84 -26.34 -0.10
C GLU A 235 -17.83 -26.46 -1.25
N LYS A 236 -18.31 -26.64 -2.48
CA LYS A 236 -17.45 -26.64 -3.67
C LYS A 236 -16.74 -25.30 -3.84
N CYS A 237 -17.44 -24.18 -3.67
CA CYS A 237 -16.85 -22.84 -3.74
C CYS A 237 -15.67 -22.71 -2.74
N GLY A 238 -15.90 -23.11 -1.48
CA GLY A 238 -14.86 -23.08 -0.45
C GLY A 238 -13.63 -23.92 -0.81
N LYS A 239 -13.84 -25.15 -1.28
CA LYS A 239 -12.74 -26.05 -1.73
C LYS A 239 -11.96 -25.48 -2.91
N ASP A 240 -12.64 -24.90 -3.88
CA ASP A 240 -12.01 -24.32 -5.08
C ASP A 240 -11.19 -23.07 -4.71
N ILE A 241 -11.70 -22.22 -3.80
CA ILE A 241 -10.94 -21.07 -3.28
C ILE A 241 -9.72 -21.56 -2.51
N GLU A 242 -9.87 -22.53 -1.61
CA GLU A 242 -8.76 -23.06 -0.83
C GLU A 242 -7.66 -23.65 -1.74
N ALA A 243 -8.05 -24.44 -2.74
CA ALA A 243 -7.13 -25.00 -3.72
C ALA A 243 -6.37 -23.92 -4.48
N PHE A 244 -7.07 -22.87 -4.93
CA PHE A 244 -6.45 -21.72 -5.59
C PHE A 244 -5.43 -21.00 -4.68
N LEU A 245 -5.79 -20.73 -3.43
CA LEU A 245 -4.93 -20.06 -2.47
C LEU A 245 -3.68 -20.90 -2.12
N ARG A 246 -3.81 -22.23 -1.98
CA ARG A 246 -2.68 -23.14 -1.75
C ARG A 246 -1.71 -23.11 -2.94
N ASP A 247 -2.22 -23.17 -4.15
CA ASP A 247 -1.43 -23.14 -5.38
C ASP A 247 -0.72 -21.79 -5.58
N GLN A 248 -1.36 -20.67 -5.23
CA GLN A 248 -0.71 -19.35 -5.17
C GLN A 248 0.46 -19.35 -4.19
N LYS A 249 0.24 -19.79 -2.94
CA LYS A 249 1.29 -19.89 -1.91
C LYS A 249 2.46 -20.77 -2.38
N GLU A 250 2.18 -21.88 -3.05
CA GLU A 250 3.22 -22.76 -3.60
C GLU A 250 3.99 -22.09 -4.76
N ARG A 251 3.31 -21.36 -5.66
CA ARG A 251 3.98 -20.60 -6.72
C ARG A 251 4.90 -19.53 -6.14
N GLU A 252 4.44 -18.77 -5.15
CA GLU A 252 5.26 -17.78 -4.47
C GLU A 252 6.44 -18.42 -3.74
N SER A 253 6.24 -19.54 -3.06
CA SER A 253 7.32 -20.29 -2.41
C SER A 253 8.36 -20.79 -3.43
N ARG A 254 7.92 -21.33 -4.57
CA ARG A 254 8.81 -21.75 -5.66
C ARG A 254 9.56 -20.57 -6.26
N LYS A 255 8.89 -19.43 -6.42
CA LYS A 255 9.49 -18.19 -6.91
C LYS A 255 10.58 -17.71 -5.95
N ARG A 256 10.30 -17.61 -4.65
CA ARG A 256 11.29 -17.25 -3.61
C ARG A 256 12.46 -18.24 -3.56
N LYS A 257 12.20 -19.55 -3.63
CA LYS A 257 13.27 -20.56 -3.70
C LYS A 257 14.12 -20.45 -4.96
N ALA A 258 13.50 -20.16 -6.12
CA ALA A 258 14.22 -19.96 -7.36
C ALA A 258 15.06 -18.68 -7.35
N GLU A 259 14.58 -17.63 -6.68
CA GLU A 259 15.30 -16.39 -6.45
C GLU A 259 16.51 -16.61 -5.55
N ILE A 260 16.32 -17.25 -4.38
CA ILE A 260 17.43 -17.65 -3.49
C ILE A 260 18.44 -18.54 -4.22
N ALA A 261 17.98 -19.57 -4.94
CA ALA A 261 18.87 -20.45 -5.70
C ALA A 261 19.59 -19.72 -6.84
N ARG A 262 18.96 -18.70 -7.44
CA ARG A 262 19.60 -17.83 -8.43
C ARG A 262 20.67 -16.98 -7.78
N ASP A 263 20.44 -16.45 -6.59
CA ASP A 263 21.43 -15.68 -5.83
C ASP A 263 22.59 -16.55 -5.33
N GLU A 264 22.34 -17.79 -4.93
CA GLU A 264 23.37 -18.77 -4.57
C GLU A 264 24.21 -19.24 -5.77
N ARG A 265 23.57 -19.47 -6.93
CA ARG A 265 24.24 -19.89 -8.18
C ARG A 265 24.89 -18.75 -8.92
N ARG A 266 24.48 -17.51 -8.64
CA ARG A 266 25.22 -16.33 -9.09
C ARG A 266 26.62 -16.52 -8.53
N PRO A 267 27.65 -16.71 -9.38
CA PRO A 267 29.01 -16.86 -8.86
C PRO A 267 29.21 -15.71 -7.89
N ARG A 268 29.54 -16.03 -6.62
CA ARG A 268 30.06 -15.01 -5.71
C ARG A 268 31.13 -14.32 -6.54
N PRO A 269 31.02 -13.01 -6.81
CA PRO A 269 32.09 -12.33 -7.51
C PRO A 269 33.36 -12.68 -6.75
N THR A 270 34.26 -13.42 -7.39
CA THR A 270 35.54 -13.79 -6.77
C THR A 270 36.40 -12.55 -6.53
N GLN A 271 35.96 -11.41 -7.06
CA GLN A 271 36.36 -10.09 -6.63
C GLN A 271 35.59 -9.69 -5.36
N THR A 272 36.16 -10.03 -4.21
CA THR A 272 36.50 -8.92 -3.31
C THR A 272 37.44 -8.05 -4.13
N ASP A 273 36.90 -7.04 -4.81
CA ASP A 273 37.76 -5.98 -5.32
C ASP A 273 38.45 -5.43 -4.08
N ASP A 274 39.74 -5.76 -3.96
CA ASP A 274 40.62 -5.14 -2.99
C ASP A 274 40.37 -3.64 -3.13
N PRO A 275 40.01 -2.92 -2.05
CA PRO A 275 39.78 -1.47 -2.11
C PRO A 275 40.91 -0.69 -2.78
N THR A 276 42.11 -1.29 -2.86
CA THR A 276 43.30 -0.75 -3.55
C THR A 276 43.30 -0.94 -5.08
N THR A 277 42.33 -1.63 -5.66
CA THR A 277 42.18 -1.87 -7.11
C THR A 277 41.03 -1.11 -7.77
N TYR A 278 40.25 -0.33 -7.01
CA TYR A 278 39.37 0.66 -7.63
C TYR A 278 40.23 1.71 -8.35
N PRO A 279 39.89 2.11 -9.59
CA PRO A 279 40.57 3.21 -10.23
C PRO A 279 40.50 4.44 -9.32
N ASP A 280 41.64 5.11 -9.15
CA ASP A 280 41.79 6.22 -8.23
C ASP A 280 40.70 7.29 -8.44
N GLY A 281 39.74 7.34 -7.52
CA GLY A 281 38.93 8.51 -7.24
C GLY A 281 37.47 8.50 -7.71
N TYR A 282 36.68 9.28 -6.98
CA TYR A 282 35.36 9.74 -7.39
C TYR A 282 35.47 10.69 -8.60
N ASP A 283 34.72 10.38 -9.66
CA ASP A 283 34.53 11.26 -10.82
C ASP A 283 33.06 11.66 -10.90
N ARG A 284 32.80 12.94 -10.62
CA ARG A 284 31.48 13.54 -10.68
C ARG A 284 30.82 13.39 -12.04
N ASP A 285 31.57 13.64 -13.12
CA ASP A 285 31.01 13.76 -14.46
C ASP A 285 30.55 12.39 -14.99
N VAL A 286 31.19 11.31 -14.53
CA VAL A 286 30.75 9.91 -14.78
C VAL A 286 29.37 9.66 -14.16
N ILE A 287 29.17 10.06 -12.90
CA ILE A 287 27.91 9.88 -12.19
C ILE A 287 26.82 10.75 -12.83
N VAL A 288 27.09 12.03 -13.05
CA VAL A 288 26.15 12.98 -13.68
C VAL A 288 25.72 12.46 -15.05
N THR A 289 26.68 12.04 -15.89
CA THR A 289 26.38 11.49 -17.23
C THR A 289 25.57 10.20 -17.14
N GLY A 290 25.89 9.32 -16.20
CA GLY A 290 25.20 8.05 -16.02
C GLY A 290 23.74 8.24 -15.57
N LEU A 291 23.50 9.10 -14.56
CA LEU A 291 22.15 9.39 -14.09
C LEU A 291 21.33 10.14 -15.13
N THR A 292 21.95 11.08 -15.86
CA THR A 292 21.30 11.79 -16.97
C THR A 292 20.80 10.82 -18.03
N ARG A 293 21.68 9.93 -18.52
CA ARG A 293 21.30 8.91 -19.50
C ARG A 293 20.21 7.98 -19.00
N TYR A 294 20.21 7.67 -17.71
CA TYR A 294 19.19 6.83 -17.10
C TYR A 294 17.80 7.47 -17.17
N TYR A 295 17.66 8.73 -16.72
CA TYR A 295 16.38 9.45 -16.83
C TYR A 295 15.95 9.66 -18.28
N GLU A 296 16.88 10.01 -19.18
CA GLU A 296 16.59 10.12 -20.61
C GLU A 296 16.08 8.80 -21.20
N THR A 297 16.65 7.67 -20.78
CA THR A 297 16.21 6.34 -21.22
C THR A 297 14.79 6.04 -20.75
N LEU A 298 14.47 6.32 -19.48
CA LEU A 298 13.11 6.16 -18.94
C LEU A 298 12.10 7.03 -19.72
N ALA A 299 12.46 8.28 -20.00
CA ALA A 299 11.63 9.17 -20.81
C ALA A 299 11.43 8.66 -22.25
N GLN A 300 12.50 8.15 -22.89
CA GLN A 300 12.43 7.56 -24.23
C GLN A 300 11.55 6.30 -24.27
N MET A 301 11.49 5.55 -23.17
CA MET A 301 10.60 4.41 -22.99
C MET A 301 9.14 4.82 -22.71
N ALA A 302 8.83 6.11 -22.76
CA ALA A 302 7.53 6.70 -22.45
C ALA A 302 7.07 6.40 -21.01
N PHE A 303 8.02 6.25 -20.08
CA PHE A 303 7.71 6.08 -18.67
C PHE A 303 7.21 7.40 -18.07
N PHE A 304 7.91 8.52 -18.30
CA PHE A 304 7.46 9.89 -18.00
C PHE A 304 7.83 10.84 -19.16
N PRO A 305 7.21 12.03 -19.27
CA PRO A 305 7.56 12.98 -20.33
C PRO A 305 8.98 13.54 -20.16
N THR A 306 9.69 13.76 -21.27
CA THR A 306 11.05 14.35 -21.24
C THR A 306 11.09 15.73 -20.58
N SER A 307 9.98 16.48 -20.60
CA SER A 307 9.86 17.77 -19.91
C SER A 307 10.01 17.69 -18.40
N LEU A 308 9.88 16.50 -17.81
CA LEU A 308 10.08 16.27 -16.39
C LEU A 308 11.55 16.31 -15.98
N ILE A 309 12.48 16.10 -16.91
CA ILE A 309 13.91 16.09 -16.60
C ILE A 309 14.41 17.53 -16.59
N GLN A 310 14.85 18.00 -15.43
CA GLN A 310 15.47 19.30 -15.24
C GLN A 310 17.00 19.14 -15.22
N TYR A 311 17.65 19.89 -16.11
CA TYR A 311 19.09 19.92 -16.24
C TYR A 311 19.66 21.17 -15.55
N PRO A 312 20.81 21.08 -14.87
CA PRO A 312 21.45 22.25 -14.31
C PRO A 312 21.82 23.25 -15.42
N PRO A 313 21.35 24.51 -15.35
CA PRO A 313 21.71 25.54 -16.31
C PRO A 313 23.23 25.73 -16.39
N GLY A 314 23.81 25.73 -17.59
CA GLY A 314 25.27 25.88 -17.73
C GLY A 314 26.09 24.74 -17.12
N GLY A 315 25.45 23.61 -16.77
CA GLY A 315 26.09 22.45 -16.17
C GLY A 315 26.17 22.48 -14.64
N ARG A 316 25.74 23.56 -13.97
CA ARG A 316 25.74 23.67 -12.50
C ARG A 316 24.53 24.47 -12.01
N TRP A 317 23.84 23.99 -10.99
CA TRP A 317 22.79 24.74 -10.29
C TRP A 317 23.37 25.96 -9.57
N ASP A 318 22.73 27.12 -9.74
CA ASP A 318 23.10 28.34 -9.04
C ASP A 318 22.74 28.27 -7.55
N ASP A 319 23.38 29.10 -6.74
CA ASP A 319 23.18 29.11 -5.29
C ASP A 319 21.73 29.49 -4.90
N ASP A 320 21.02 30.20 -5.78
CA ASP A 320 19.61 30.58 -5.60
C ASP A 320 18.62 29.45 -5.95
N ALA A 321 19.01 28.49 -6.80
CA ALA A 321 18.15 27.36 -7.17
C ALA A 321 18.47 26.09 -6.37
N PHE A 322 19.67 26.03 -5.80
CA PHE A 322 20.16 24.93 -4.98
C PHE A 322 19.76 25.13 -3.51
N LEU A 323 19.87 24.07 -2.70
CA LEU A 323 19.63 24.19 -1.26
C LEU A 323 20.51 25.25 -0.60
N PRO A 324 19.95 26.06 0.32
CA PRO A 324 20.72 26.99 1.14
C PRO A 324 21.86 26.32 1.92
N ALA A 325 22.98 27.03 2.09
CA ALA A 325 24.20 26.51 2.70
C ALA A 325 24.02 26.07 4.17
N ASP A 326 23.13 26.72 4.92
CA ASP A 326 22.76 26.33 6.27
C ASP A 326 22.03 24.98 6.30
N LYS A 327 21.13 24.72 5.34
CA LYS A 327 20.42 23.43 5.21
C LYS A 327 21.36 22.30 4.80
N ILE A 328 22.26 22.54 3.85
CA ILE A 328 23.31 21.58 3.48
C ILE A 328 24.15 21.18 4.70
N LYS A 329 24.51 22.16 5.52
CA LYS A 329 25.29 21.92 6.74
C LYS A 329 24.53 21.05 7.75
N LEU A 330 23.21 21.16 7.81
CA LEU A 330 22.36 20.30 8.65
C LEU A 330 22.34 18.84 8.16
N LEU A 331 22.41 18.62 6.85
CA LEU A 331 22.48 17.28 6.26
C LEU A 331 23.85 16.60 6.48
N GLY A 332 24.87 17.39 6.87
CA GLY A 332 26.20 16.87 7.21
C GLY A 332 27.03 16.42 6.00
N PHE A 333 26.65 16.83 4.79
CA PHE A 333 27.37 16.53 3.55
C PHE A 333 28.73 17.23 3.48
N ASN A 334 29.70 16.58 2.84
CA ASN A 334 31.00 17.16 2.53
C ASN A 334 30.97 17.92 1.20
N GLU A 335 32.05 18.66 0.90
CA GLU A 335 32.16 19.47 -0.32
C GLU A 335 32.02 18.66 -1.61
N SER A 336 32.49 17.40 -1.64
CA SER A 336 32.37 16.54 -2.83
C SER A 336 30.92 16.16 -3.11
N VAL A 337 30.13 15.86 -2.08
CA VAL A 337 28.68 15.63 -2.21
C VAL A 337 27.98 16.91 -2.66
N VAL A 338 28.31 18.05 -2.07
CA VAL A 338 27.71 19.34 -2.44
C VAL A 338 28.00 19.68 -3.90
N ASP A 339 29.24 19.47 -4.34
CA ASP A 339 29.63 19.64 -5.74
C ASP A 339 28.88 18.66 -6.66
N LEU A 340 28.72 17.39 -6.26
CA LEU A 340 27.92 16.42 -7.01
C LEU A 340 26.49 16.90 -7.22
N LEU A 341 25.79 17.21 -6.12
CA LEU A 341 24.38 17.57 -6.13
C LEU A 341 24.11 18.80 -7.01
N ARG A 342 25.06 19.75 -7.07
CA ARG A 342 24.98 20.92 -7.95
C ARG A 342 25.05 20.59 -9.44
N HIS A 343 25.49 19.39 -9.83
CA HIS A 343 25.61 18.99 -11.23
C HIS A 343 24.63 17.88 -11.63
N LEU A 344 23.85 17.33 -10.69
CA LEU A 344 22.89 16.27 -11.01
C LEU A 344 21.67 16.81 -11.79
N PRO A 345 21.13 16.01 -12.72
CA PRO A 345 19.77 16.22 -13.20
C PRO A 345 18.77 15.87 -12.10
N TYR A 346 17.67 16.61 -12.03
CA TYR A 346 16.56 16.31 -11.13
C TYR A 346 15.28 16.06 -11.91
N LEU A 347 14.36 15.28 -11.33
CA LEU A 347 13.00 15.18 -11.85
C LEU A 347 12.14 16.25 -11.20
N ASP A 348 11.33 16.91 -12.03
CA ASP A 348 10.32 17.88 -11.60
C ASP A 348 9.12 17.17 -10.98
N VAL A 349 8.26 17.96 -10.33
CA VAL A 349 6.97 17.50 -9.81
C VAL A 349 5.96 17.40 -10.96
N ASP A 350 5.27 16.27 -11.06
CA ASP A 350 4.18 16.09 -12.02
C ASP A 350 2.83 16.15 -11.30
N GLU A 351 2.23 17.34 -11.24
CA GLU A 351 0.91 17.57 -10.61
C GLU A 351 -0.23 16.74 -11.22
N SER A 352 0.00 16.11 -12.39
CA SER A 352 -0.98 15.24 -13.04
C SER A 352 -0.85 13.76 -12.63
N HIS A 353 0.21 13.40 -11.90
CA HIS A 353 0.46 12.07 -11.37
C HIS A 353 -0.12 11.95 -9.95
N GLU A 354 -0.69 10.79 -9.60
CA GLU A 354 -1.45 10.60 -8.34
C GLU A 354 -0.63 10.95 -7.07
N ASP A 355 0.68 10.68 -7.11
CA ASP A 355 1.60 10.92 -6.00
C ASP A 355 2.54 12.12 -6.22
N ASN A 356 2.33 12.92 -7.27
CA ASN A 356 3.19 14.04 -7.67
C ASN A 356 4.67 13.68 -7.95
N CYS A 357 5.02 12.40 -7.91
CA CYS A 357 6.36 11.87 -8.11
C CYS A 357 6.33 10.57 -8.95
N TRP A 358 7.43 10.29 -9.64
CA TRP A 358 7.58 9.10 -10.48
C TRP A 358 8.63 8.16 -9.88
N SER A 359 8.28 6.89 -9.69
CA SER A 359 9.25 5.88 -9.25
C SER A 359 10.30 5.66 -10.32
N VAL A 360 11.58 5.79 -9.97
CA VAL A 360 12.69 5.64 -10.93
C VAL A 360 13.20 4.21 -10.97
N ASN A 361 13.12 3.46 -9.87
CA ASN A 361 13.50 2.05 -9.83
C ASN A 361 12.60 1.28 -8.85
N GLY A 362 11.80 0.33 -9.36
CA GLY A 362 10.88 -0.42 -8.49
C GLY A 362 9.89 0.51 -7.79
N ARG A 363 10.00 0.61 -6.45
CA ARG A 363 9.22 1.52 -5.59
C ARG A 363 10.00 2.77 -5.15
N SER A 364 11.24 2.93 -5.60
CA SER A 364 12.11 4.03 -5.20
C SER A 364 11.79 5.32 -5.94
N GLU A 365 11.71 6.42 -5.21
CA GLU A 365 11.52 7.76 -5.75
C GLU A 365 12.84 8.52 -5.84
N PRO A 366 12.99 9.44 -6.80
CA PRO A 366 14.18 10.27 -6.94
C PRO A 366 14.27 11.29 -5.80
N GLN A 367 15.47 11.47 -5.23
CA GLN A 367 15.70 12.48 -4.22
C GLN A 367 16.06 13.83 -4.86
N ARG A 368 15.34 14.88 -4.48
CA ARG A 368 15.54 16.25 -4.99
C ARG A 368 16.26 17.12 -3.96
N TYR A 369 17.32 17.81 -4.35
CA TYR A 369 18.11 18.70 -3.47
C TYR A 369 18.14 20.15 -3.98
N LEU A 370 17.00 20.63 -4.47
CA LEU A 370 16.82 21.99 -4.95
C LEU A 370 15.98 22.81 -3.95
N GLU A 371 16.02 24.14 -4.09
CA GLU A 371 15.36 25.09 -3.19
C GLU A 371 13.82 25.00 -3.21
N ASP A 372 13.22 24.24 -4.11
CA ASP A 372 11.77 24.02 -4.18
C ASP A 372 11.31 22.73 -3.50
N ASN A 373 12.22 21.96 -2.87
CA ASN A 373 11.85 20.78 -2.10
C ASN A 373 11.23 21.17 -0.75
N LEU A 374 9.90 21.09 -0.66
CA LEU A 374 9.13 21.45 0.55
C LEU A 374 9.58 20.69 1.80
N ILE A 375 9.90 19.39 1.70
CA ILE A 375 10.34 18.57 2.85
C ILE A 375 11.67 19.12 3.40
N LEU A 376 12.64 19.38 2.52
CA LEU A 376 13.92 19.93 2.93
C LEU A 376 13.81 21.39 3.38
N ASN A 377 12.77 22.11 2.96
CA ASN A 377 12.63 23.52 3.26
C ASN A 377 11.84 23.86 4.52
N ASP A 378 10.71 23.20 4.71
CA ASP A 378 9.75 23.50 5.77
C ASP A 378 10.01 22.65 7.01
N GLU A 379 10.57 21.44 6.85
CA GLU A 379 10.75 20.49 7.94
C GLU A 379 12.17 20.43 8.49
N LEU A 380 13.18 20.79 7.68
CA LEU A 380 14.59 20.77 8.09
C LEU A 380 14.94 22.03 8.91
N SER A 381 15.04 21.87 10.24
CA SER A 381 15.52 22.91 11.16
C SER A 381 16.62 22.37 12.08
N VAL A 382 17.38 23.25 12.73
CA VAL A 382 18.52 22.88 13.60
C VAL A 382 18.12 21.85 14.68
N GLY A 383 16.88 21.90 15.19
CA GLY A 383 16.38 20.94 16.17
C GLY A 383 15.75 19.66 15.60
N LYS A 384 15.51 19.61 14.28
CA LYS A 384 14.87 18.49 13.57
C LYS A 384 15.82 17.74 12.64
N ALA A 385 17.04 18.23 12.42
CA ALA A 385 18.04 17.53 11.60
C ALA A 385 18.80 16.44 12.38
N THR A 386 18.11 15.63 13.19
CA THR A 386 18.72 14.45 13.81
C THR A 386 18.66 13.26 12.85
N PRO A 387 19.59 12.29 12.95
CA PRO A 387 19.56 11.07 12.13
C PRO A 387 18.20 10.36 12.13
N GLU A 388 17.56 10.26 13.29
CA GLU A 388 16.25 9.61 13.44
C GLU A 388 15.14 10.38 12.71
N SER A 389 15.20 11.71 12.71
CA SER A 389 14.23 12.52 11.99
C SER A 389 14.47 12.50 10.48
N LEU A 390 15.74 12.46 10.03
CA LEU A 390 16.06 12.31 8.61
C LEU A 390 15.58 10.96 8.07
N TYR A 391 15.68 9.91 8.89
CA TYR A 391 15.10 8.59 8.61
C TYR A 391 13.58 8.62 8.59
N ALA A 392 12.94 9.16 9.63
CA ALA A 392 11.48 9.21 9.75
C ALA A 392 10.80 10.00 8.63
N ASN A 393 11.47 11.02 8.08
CA ASN A 393 10.98 11.82 6.95
C ASN A 393 11.40 11.24 5.57
N GLY A 394 11.96 10.03 5.53
CA GLY A 394 12.31 9.36 4.28
C GLY A 394 13.42 10.04 3.48
N LEU A 395 14.29 10.82 4.12
CA LEU A 395 15.44 11.46 3.47
C LEU A 395 16.69 10.58 3.52
N PHE A 396 16.81 9.75 4.56
CA PHE A 396 17.93 8.86 4.80
C PHE A 396 17.44 7.42 5.01
N PRO A 397 18.18 6.40 4.53
CA PRO A 397 17.82 5.00 4.69
C PRO A 397 17.95 4.45 6.11
N PHE A 398 18.66 5.16 6.99
CA PHE A 398 19.10 4.65 8.28
C PHE A 398 18.86 5.68 9.40
N PRO A 399 18.45 5.24 10.61
CA PRO A 399 18.39 6.11 11.78
C PRO A 399 19.78 6.45 12.34
N GLU A 400 20.85 5.79 11.89
CA GLU A 400 22.23 6.11 12.24
C GLU A 400 22.79 7.28 11.40
N LYS A 401 23.67 8.09 12.00
CA LYS A 401 24.34 9.18 11.30
C LYS A 401 25.24 8.67 10.17
N MET A 402 24.85 8.96 8.92
CA MET A 402 25.67 8.61 7.75
C MET A 402 26.95 9.48 7.65
N PRO A 403 28.04 8.94 7.10
CA PRO A 403 29.22 9.73 6.75
C PRO A 403 28.90 10.82 5.72
N GLY A 404 29.51 12.00 5.85
CA GLY A 404 29.23 13.14 4.98
C GLY A 404 29.61 12.97 3.51
N GLY A 405 30.35 11.90 3.16
CA GLY A 405 30.62 11.54 1.77
C GLY A 405 29.59 10.60 1.14
N LEU A 406 28.56 10.22 1.90
CA LEU A 406 27.45 9.41 1.40
C LEU A 406 26.22 10.28 1.15
N VAL A 407 25.58 10.11 -0.01
CA VAL A 407 24.36 10.83 -0.36
C VAL A 407 23.32 9.92 -1.02
N PRO A 408 22.12 9.79 -0.43
CA PRO A 408 20.99 9.14 -1.10
C PRO A 408 20.56 9.94 -2.34
N ILE A 409 20.34 9.29 -3.48
CA ILE A 409 19.82 9.92 -4.70
C ILE A 409 18.48 9.33 -5.15
N ALA A 410 18.10 8.18 -4.60
CA ALA A 410 16.76 7.61 -4.73
C ALA A 410 16.48 6.68 -3.54
N GLY A 411 15.21 6.59 -3.12
CA GLY A 411 14.79 5.72 -2.03
C GLY A 411 13.39 6.05 -1.51
N ARG A 412 12.84 5.13 -0.71
CA ARG A 412 11.62 5.24 0.12
C ARG A 412 11.57 4.07 1.10
N GLU A 413 10.62 4.09 2.04
CA GLU A 413 10.48 3.07 3.11
C GLU A 413 10.40 1.63 2.58
N ASP A 414 9.78 1.41 1.42
CA ASP A 414 9.61 0.10 0.79
C ASP A 414 10.35 -0.04 -0.57
N GLY A 415 11.27 0.89 -0.84
CA GLY A 415 12.05 0.95 -2.08
C GLY A 415 13.53 0.59 -1.90
N GLU A 416 14.21 0.34 -3.01
CA GLU A 416 15.66 0.20 -3.04
C GLU A 416 16.33 1.59 -2.94
N TRP A 417 17.17 1.78 -1.94
CA TRP A 417 17.96 3.00 -1.75
C TRP A 417 19.20 2.98 -2.62
N TRP A 418 19.42 4.06 -3.37
CA TRP A 418 20.64 4.29 -4.13
C TRP A 418 21.44 5.40 -3.45
N ILE A 419 22.61 5.05 -2.92
CA ILE A 419 23.46 5.95 -2.16
C ILE A 419 24.80 6.09 -2.87
N ILE A 420 25.25 7.30 -3.12
CA ILE A 420 26.55 7.56 -3.72
C ILE A 420 27.59 7.78 -2.63
N ASP A 421 28.69 7.05 -2.69
CA ASP A 421 29.90 7.31 -1.91
C ASP A 421 30.88 8.13 -2.75
N THR A 422 31.00 9.41 -2.46
CA THR A 422 31.93 10.32 -3.14
C THR A 422 33.36 10.19 -2.65
N ASN A 423 33.62 9.46 -1.56
CA ASN A 423 34.98 9.16 -1.13
C ASN A 423 35.53 7.95 -1.88
N ALA A 424 34.68 6.95 -2.14
CA ALA A 424 35.05 5.72 -2.85
C ALA A 424 34.75 5.75 -4.35
N GLY A 425 33.92 6.69 -4.83
CA GLY A 425 33.46 6.72 -6.23
C GLY A 425 32.53 5.55 -6.58
N THR A 426 31.72 5.11 -5.61
CA THR A 426 30.85 3.93 -5.75
C THR A 426 29.38 4.26 -5.51
N VAL A 427 28.49 3.44 -6.06
CA VAL A 427 27.06 3.45 -5.74
C VAL A 427 26.74 2.24 -4.86
N ILE A 428 26.12 2.49 -3.71
CA ILE A 428 25.60 1.49 -2.79
C ILE A 428 24.11 1.31 -3.12
N VAL A 429 23.69 0.08 -3.37
CA VAL A 429 22.28 -0.28 -3.56
C VAL A 429 21.82 -1.06 -2.35
N TYR A 430 20.98 -0.43 -1.52
CA TYR A 430 20.48 -0.97 -0.27
C TYR A 430 18.99 -1.30 -0.38
N ASP A 431 18.62 -2.54 -0.08
CA ASP A 431 17.24 -2.99 -0.01
C ASP A 431 16.84 -3.05 1.47
N ALA A 432 15.82 -2.27 1.85
CA ALA A 432 15.43 -2.08 3.23
C ALA A 432 15.15 -3.42 3.92
N GLY A 433 15.94 -3.74 4.95
CA GLY A 433 15.82 -4.99 5.72
C GLY A 433 16.71 -6.16 5.28
N ASN A 434 17.50 -6.03 4.21
CA ASN A 434 18.38 -7.10 3.73
C ASN A 434 19.86 -6.81 3.99
N LYS A 435 20.44 -7.40 5.05
CA LYS A 435 21.89 -7.39 5.31
C LYS A 435 22.62 -8.29 4.30
N GLN A 436 23.22 -7.70 3.27
CA GLN A 436 23.93 -8.42 2.21
C GLN A 436 25.35 -8.83 2.61
N VAL A 437 25.94 -8.15 3.60
CA VAL A 437 27.28 -8.41 4.15
C VAL A 437 27.14 -8.89 5.60
N ALA A 438 27.33 -10.21 5.82
CA ALA A 438 27.08 -10.85 7.11
C ALA A 438 27.90 -10.26 8.27
N ASP A 439 29.15 -9.89 8.02
CA ASP A 439 30.10 -9.41 9.03
C ASP A 439 30.12 -7.89 9.20
N ALA A 440 29.23 -7.16 8.51
CA ALA A 440 29.20 -5.70 8.62
C ALA A 440 28.70 -5.25 10.02
N PRO A 441 29.29 -4.20 10.62
CA PRO A 441 28.87 -3.71 11.94
C PRO A 441 27.42 -3.22 11.93
N ASP A 442 26.68 -3.51 13.00
CA ASP A 442 25.28 -3.09 13.10
C ASP A 442 25.12 -1.57 13.27
N ASP A 443 26.14 -0.90 13.82
CA ASP A 443 26.20 0.57 13.97
C ASP A 443 26.59 1.31 12.67
N LYS A 444 26.81 0.58 11.57
CA LYS A 444 27.23 1.11 10.26
C LYS A 444 26.47 0.45 9.12
N PRO A 445 25.14 0.66 9.03
CA PRO A 445 24.28 -0.07 8.11
C PRO A 445 24.56 0.20 6.62
N TRP A 446 25.21 1.31 6.27
CA TRP A 446 25.70 1.55 4.91
C TRP A 446 26.79 0.56 4.47
N LEU A 447 27.39 -0.20 5.39
CA LEU A 447 28.32 -1.30 5.08
C LEU A 447 27.60 -2.65 4.90
N TRP A 448 26.28 -2.72 5.15
CA TRP A 448 25.50 -3.95 4.98
C TRP A 448 25.27 -4.31 3.52
N ALA A 449 25.40 -3.35 2.61
CA ALA A 449 25.12 -3.50 1.19
C ALA A 449 26.41 -3.58 0.35
N ARG A 450 26.29 -4.15 -0.85
CA ARG A 450 27.37 -4.17 -1.83
C ARG A 450 27.57 -2.80 -2.46
N THR A 451 28.83 -2.42 -2.66
CA THR A 451 29.25 -1.26 -3.46
C THR A 451 29.42 -1.66 -4.93
N LEU A 452 29.01 -0.78 -5.83
CA LEU A 452 29.23 -0.91 -7.27
C LEU A 452 30.17 0.21 -7.74
N SER A 453 31.22 -0.13 -8.49
CA SER A 453 32.12 0.88 -9.06
C SER A 453 31.42 1.68 -10.16
N ALA A 454 31.56 3.01 -10.12
CA ALA A 454 31.10 3.89 -11.19
C ALA A 454 31.93 3.76 -12.49
N HIS A 455 33.13 3.15 -12.43
CA HIS A 455 34.15 3.20 -13.48
C HIS A 455 34.26 1.96 -14.39
N SER A 456 33.38 0.95 -14.29
CA SER A 456 33.56 -0.29 -15.09
C SER A 456 33.38 -0.04 -16.60
N SER A 457 34.51 -0.03 -17.31
CA SER A 457 34.67 0.31 -18.72
C SER A 457 34.27 -0.84 -19.67
N THR A 458 33.03 -1.30 -19.59
CA THR A 458 32.38 -2.00 -20.72
C THR A 458 30.86 -1.86 -20.56
N ARG A 459 30.26 -0.93 -21.32
CA ARG A 459 28.82 -0.58 -21.36
C ARG A 459 28.25 -0.08 -20.02
N SER A 460 28.11 1.26 -19.91
CA SER A 460 27.28 2.02 -18.97
C SER A 460 26.81 1.26 -17.71
N SER A 461 27.58 1.34 -16.63
CA SER A 461 27.35 0.57 -15.40
C SER A 461 26.07 0.97 -14.63
N ILE A 462 25.59 2.21 -14.76
CA ILE A 462 24.25 2.62 -14.28
C ILE A 462 23.14 1.98 -15.14
N ALA A 463 23.39 1.70 -16.43
CA ALA A 463 22.45 0.97 -17.29
C ALA A 463 22.53 -0.56 -17.12
N CYS A 464 23.51 -1.06 -16.36
CA CYS A 464 23.73 -2.48 -16.08
C CYS A 464 23.33 -2.93 -14.68
N ILE A 465 22.61 -2.08 -13.92
CA ILE A 465 21.88 -2.53 -12.73
C ILE A 465 20.92 -3.65 -13.18
N PRO A 466 20.89 -4.83 -12.53
CA PRO A 466 20.22 -6.00 -13.06
C PRO A 466 18.71 -5.75 -13.19
N TRP A 467 18.23 -5.69 -14.42
CA TRP A 467 16.81 -5.65 -14.72
C TRP A 467 16.13 -6.95 -14.26
N THR A 468 15.49 -6.93 -13.09
CA THR A 468 14.51 -7.95 -12.68
C THR A 468 13.19 -7.68 -13.40
N TRP A 469 13.13 -8.05 -14.68
CA TRP A 469 11.86 -8.12 -15.40
C TRP A 469 11.00 -9.26 -14.83
N TYR A 470 9.84 -8.92 -14.27
CA TYR A 470 8.73 -9.85 -14.13
C TYR A 470 8.02 -9.99 -15.48
N PRO A 471 8.11 -11.13 -16.20
CA PRO A 471 7.45 -11.25 -17.48
C PRO A 471 5.93 -11.31 -17.30
N TYR A 472 5.23 -10.29 -17.81
CA TYR A 472 3.85 -10.40 -18.23
C TYR A 472 3.76 -11.42 -19.38
N ARG A 473 3.38 -12.66 -19.09
CA ARG A 473 2.95 -13.64 -20.09
C ARG A 473 1.44 -13.82 -19.97
N GLY A 474 0.71 -13.23 -20.91
CA GLY A 474 -0.74 -13.39 -20.96
C GLY A 474 -1.38 -12.72 -22.17
N LEU A 475 -0.83 -12.92 -23.38
CA LEU A 475 -1.57 -12.60 -24.60
C LEU A 475 -1.29 -13.63 -25.69
N THR A 476 -1.92 -14.80 -25.55
CA THR A 476 -2.04 -15.76 -26.65
C THR A 476 -3.26 -15.37 -27.47
N LEU A 477 -3.08 -14.54 -28.50
CA LEU A 477 -4.12 -14.21 -29.48
C LEU A 477 -4.41 -15.46 -30.34
N ARG A 478 -5.43 -16.25 -29.96
CA ARG A 478 -6.12 -17.15 -30.91
C ARG A 478 -7.22 -16.36 -31.61
N LEU A 479 -7.10 -16.19 -32.92
CA LEU A 479 -8.15 -15.65 -33.79
C LEU A 479 -9.26 -16.69 -33.97
N PRO A 480 -10.55 -16.35 -33.77
CA PRO A 480 -11.65 -17.10 -34.35
C PRO A 480 -12.10 -16.45 -35.67
N SER A 481 -12.35 -17.31 -36.64
CA SER A 481 -12.91 -17.04 -37.96
C SER A 481 -14.32 -16.43 -37.92
N ALA A 482 -14.61 -15.56 -38.89
CA ALA A 482 -15.89 -14.96 -39.29
C ALA A 482 -17.09 -15.95 -39.26
N THR A 483 -18.36 -15.62 -38.96
CA THR A 483 -19.26 -14.52 -39.41
C THR A 483 -20.59 -14.57 -38.56
N PRO A 484 -21.67 -13.77 -38.78
CA PRO A 484 -22.21 -12.86 -37.76
C PRO A 484 -23.67 -13.15 -37.31
N ARG A 485 -24.14 -12.49 -36.23
CA ARG A 485 -25.52 -11.96 -36.11
C ARG A 485 -25.81 -11.25 -34.76
N PHE A 486 -26.39 -10.04 -34.88
CA PHE A 486 -27.09 -9.20 -33.86
C PHE A 486 -26.27 -8.74 -32.63
N GLY A 487 -26.36 -7.52 -32.11
CA GLY A 487 -27.17 -6.35 -32.41
C GLY A 487 -26.85 -5.28 -31.36
N ALA A 488 -26.74 -4.04 -31.82
CA ALA A 488 -26.47 -2.78 -31.12
C ALA A 488 -26.67 -2.68 -29.59
N TRP A 489 -25.59 -2.34 -28.87
CA TRP A 489 -25.61 -1.28 -27.85
C TRP A 489 -24.16 -0.88 -27.46
N TYR A 490 -23.74 0.34 -27.80
CA TYR A 490 -22.91 1.25 -26.96
C TYR A 490 -22.55 2.50 -27.78
N GLY A 491 -23.09 3.63 -27.34
CA GLY A 491 -22.86 4.96 -27.91
C GLY A 491 -21.63 5.67 -27.34
N ARG A 492 -20.99 6.46 -28.21
CA ARG A 492 -20.21 7.70 -27.94
C ARG A 492 -18.94 7.70 -27.08
N ARG A 493 -18.34 6.57 -26.65
CA ARG A 493 -16.90 6.56 -26.22
C ARG A 493 -15.93 5.82 -27.15
N GLY A 494 -16.43 5.02 -28.10
CA GLY A 494 -15.60 4.21 -28.99
C GLY A 494 -14.96 4.90 -30.21
N ARG A 495 -15.09 6.23 -30.39
CA ARG A 495 -14.56 6.92 -31.59
C ARG A 495 -13.19 7.57 -31.42
N LYS A 496 -12.68 7.75 -30.18
CA LYS A 496 -11.32 8.28 -29.94
C LYS A 496 -10.25 7.18 -30.01
N MET A 497 -10.55 5.97 -29.55
CA MET A 497 -9.58 4.86 -29.48
C MET A 497 -9.24 4.27 -30.86
N THR A 498 -10.21 4.20 -31.78
CA THR A 498 -9.99 3.66 -33.13
C THR A 498 -9.13 4.57 -34.02
N ARG A 499 -9.14 5.89 -33.77
CA ARG A 499 -8.24 6.84 -34.46
C ARG A 499 -6.79 6.73 -33.94
N MET A 500 -6.59 6.44 -32.65
CA MET A 500 -5.24 6.28 -32.08
C MET A 500 -4.56 5.00 -32.57
N ILE A 501 -5.33 3.90 -32.71
CA ILE A 501 -4.83 2.62 -33.24
C ILE A 501 -4.52 2.70 -34.74
N GLN A 502 -5.27 3.51 -35.52
CA GLN A 502 -4.96 3.73 -36.94
C GLN A 502 -3.73 4.65 -37.15
N ILE A 503 -3.49 5.62 -36.27
CA ILE A 503 -2.29 6.48 -36.32
C ILE A 503 -1.03 5.69 -35.94
N LEU A 504 -1.12 4.76 -34.99
CA LEU A 504 -0.01 3.87 -34.62
C LEU A 504 0.33 2.83 -35.70
N LYS A 505 -0.66 2.34 -36.46
CA LYS A 505 -0.42 1.42 -37.59
C LYS A 505 0.26 2.07 -38.80
N LEU A 506 0.07 3.37 -39.01
CA LEU A 506 0.66 4.10 -40.15
C LEU A 506 2.11 4.51 -39.93
N ARG A 507 2.60 4.59 -38.68
CA ARG A 507 4.02 4.89 -38.39
C ARG A 507 4.93 3.67 -38.38
N TYR A 508 4.41 2.46 -38.15
CA TYR A 508 5.23 1.24 -38.04
C TYR A 508 5.65 0.61 -39.38
N VAL A 509 5.13 1.10 -40.53
CA VAL A 509 5.44 0.55 -41.86
C VAL A 509 6.54 1.34 -42.61
N MET A 510 7.03 2.47 -42.07
CA MET A 510 8.03 3.31 -42.77
C MET A 510 9.46 3.30 -42.22
N LEU A 511 9.81 2.42 -41.27
CA LEU A 511 11.18 2.33 -40.74
C LEU A 511 11.70 0.88 -40.77
N CYS A 512 11.94 0.38 -41.97
CA CYS A 512 12.87 -0.72 -42.24
C CYS A 512 13.54 -0.45 -43.59
N PRO A 513 14.82 -0.03 -43.64
CA PRO A 513 15.64 -0.27 -44.81
C PRO A 513 16.08 -1.74 -44.83
N ARG A 514 16.22 -2.30 -46.04
CA ARG A 514 16.88 -3.58 -46.29
C ARG A 514 18.34 -3.54 -45.89
#